data_AF-A0A8D5U0Z8-F1
#
_entry.id   AF-A0A8D5U0Z8-F1
#
_cell.length_a   1.000
_cell.length_b   1.000
_cell.length_c   1.000
_cell.angle_alpha   90.00
_cell.angle_beta   90.00
_cell.angle_gamma   90.00
#
_symmetry.space_group_name_H-M   'P 1'
#
loop_
_entity.id
_entity.type
_entity.pdbx_description
1 polymer ?
#
loop_
_entity_poly.entity_id
_entity_poly.type
_entity_poly.pdbx_seq_one_letter_code
_entity_poly.pdbx_strand_id
1 'polypeptide(L)'
;MKERCWLLLDDGVIEVSNKSENGFSFDPEEFHDVLTNHKVLGIIHTHEKNCAPSIHDIEGMMWWNFPWIIMAPTCIKGYILDLGVKEININPFFLEMLKDLFMKLSD
;
A
#
# COMPACT_ATOMS: atom_id res chain seq x y z
N MET A 1 -7.87 14.11 1.19
CA MET A 1 -7.46 13.22 2.30
C MET A 1 -5.99 12.94 2.14
N LYS A 2 -5.17 13.18 3.17
CA LYS A 2 -3.75 12.80 3.10
C LYS A 2 -3.65 11.29 2.93
N GLU A 3 -2.80 10.81 2.02
CA GLU A 3 -2.65 9.38 1.81
C GLU A 3 -2.11 8.72 3.09
N ARG A 4 -2.60 7.51 3.38
CA ARG A 4 -2.12 6.66 4.46
C ARG A 4 -1.45 5.44 3.85
N CYS A 5 -0.47 4.87 4.54
CA CYS A 5 0.33 3.78 4.02
C CYS A 5 0.62 2.72 5.11
N TRP A 6 0.61 1.46 4.70
CA TRP A 6 0.85 0.30 5.54
C TRP A 6 1.83 -0.66 4.87
N LEU A 7 2.48 -1.47 5.69
CA LEU A 7 3.21 -2.64 5.24
C LEU A 7 2.40 -3.89 5.57
N LEU A 8 2.30 -4.77 4.59
CA LEU A 8 1.73 -6.11 4.76
C LEU A 8 2.82 -7.02 5.32
N LEU A 9 2.53 -7.67 6.44
CA LEU A 9 3.39 -8.62 7.12
C LEU A 9 2.78 -10.03 7.01
N ASP A 10 3.47 -11.05 7.50
CA ASP A 10 2.96 -12.42 7.55
C ASP A 10 1.82 -12.62 8.55
N ASP A 11 1.74 -11.79 9.59
CA ASP A 11 0.75 -11.85 10.67
C ASP A 11 -0.24 -10.68 10.71
N GLY A 12 -0.14 -9.73 9.78
CA GLY A 12 -1.07 -8.59 9.73
C GLY A 12 -0.62 -7.43 8.85
N VAL A 13 -1.08 -6.24 9.21
CA VAL A 13 -0.68 -4.98 8.57
C VAL A 13 -0.24 -4.00 9.66
N ILE A 14 0.81 -3.22 9.37
CA ILE A 14 1.26 -2.15 10.25
C ILE A 14 1.20 -0.83 9.51
N GLU A 15 0.61 0.19 10.13
CA GLU A 15 0.59 1.52 9.56
C GLU A 15 1.96 2.18 9.76
N VAL A 16 2.43 2.86 8.73
CA VAL A 16 3.65 3.65 8.78
C VAL A 16 3.30 5.09 8.43
N SER A 17 3.84 6.03 9.19
CA SER A 17 3.59 7.45 9.04
C SER A 17 3.89 7.95 7.63
N ASN A 18 2.96 8.66 7.01
CA ASN A 18 3.19 9.33 5.73
C ASN A 18 3.85 10.71 5.94
N LYS A 19 5.07 10.89 5.42
CA LYS A 19 5.82 12.15 5.43
C LYS A 19 5.65 13.01 4.17
N SER A 20 5.03 12.49 3.12
CA SER A 20 4.76 13.27 1.92
C SER A 20 3.62 14.28 2.15
N GLU A 21 3.70 15.44 1.49
CA GLU A 21 2.58 16.39 1.38
C GLU A 21 1.67 16.04 0.19
N ASN A 22 2.24 15.44 -0.87
CA ASN A 22 1.56 15.08 -2.11
C ASN A 22 1.88 13.62 -2.45
N GLY A 23 0.89 12.72 -2.28
CA GLY A 23 1.10 11.28 -2.38
C GLY A 23 1.50 10.64 -1.05
N PHE A 24 2.28 9.57 -1.10
CA PHE A 24 2.85 8.96 0.09
C PHE A 24 4.37 8.80 0.02
N SER A 25 5.00 8.94 1.18
CA SER A 25 6.39 8.56 1.44
C SER A 25 6.44 8.10 2.88
N PHE A 26 6.93 6.88 3.10
CA PHE A 26 7.08 6.36 4.45
C PHE A 26 8.01 7.24 5.29
N ASP A 27 7.74 7.33 6.59
CA ASP A 27 8.75 7.72 7.57
C ASP A 27 9.92 6.72 7.48
N PRO A 28 11.14 7.18 7.20
CA PRO A 28 12.26 6.29 6.94
C PRO A 28 12.71 5.52 8.19
N GLU A 29 12.53 6.06 9.39
CA GLU A 29 12.90 5.38 10.64
C GLU A 29 11.91 4.27 10.96
N GLU A 30 10.61 4.56 10.90
CA GLU A 30 9.56 3.56 11.09
C GLU A 30 9.64 2.46 10.02
N PHE A 31 9.83 2.83 8.76
CA PHE A 31 9.94 1.86 7.66
C PHE A 31 11.17 0.97 7.80
N HIS A 32 12.32 1.54 8.16
CA HIS A 32 13.54 0.77 8.41
C HIS A 32 13.38 -0.19 9.59
N ASP A 33 12.74 0.26 10.68
CA ASP A 33 12.48 -0.59 11.84
C ASP A 33 11.61 -1.80 11.44
N VAL A 34 10.52 -1.58 10.69
CA VAL A 34 9.66 -2.69 10.25
C VAL A 34 10.41 -3.63 9.30
N LEU A 35 11.20 -3.11 8.35
CA LEU A 35 12.00 -3.95 7.45
C LEU A 35 13.05 -4.78 8.20
N THR A 36 13.55 -4.30 9.33
CA THR A 36 14.56 -5.00 10.15
C THR A 36 13.93 -6.08 11.01
N ASN A 37 12.73 -5.84 11.53
CA ASN A 37 12.10 -6.69 12.54
C ASN A 37 11.04 -7.65 11.96
N HIS A 38 10.55 -7.40 10.75
CA HIS A 38 9.44 -8.15 10.17
C HIS A 38 9.71 -8.56 8.72
N LYS A 39 9.04 -9.63 8.31
CA LYS A 39 9.02 -10.03 6.90
C LYS A 39 7.92 -9.27 6.16
N VAL A 40 8.31 -8.24 5.43
CA VAL A 40 7.39 -7.48 4.57
C VAL A 40 7.02 -8.29 3.32
N LEU A 41 5.73 -8.40 3.07
CA LEU A 41 5.13 -9.12 1.94
C LEU A 41 4.51 -8.20 0.89
N GLY A 42 4.27 -6.93 1.22
CA GLY A 42 3.55 -5.99 0.36
C GLY A 42 3.51 -4.57 0.92
N ILE A 43 3.20 -3.62 0.04
CA ILE A 43 2.93 -2.23 0.39
C ILE A 43 1.44 -1.97 0.13
N ILE A 44 0.79 -1.26 1.04
CA ILE A 44 -0.61 -0.85 0.91
C ILE A 44 -0.66 0.67 1.07
N HIS A 45 -1.35 1.40 0.21
CA HIS A 45 -1.60 2.83 0.40
C HIS A 45 -2.95 3.26 -0.15
N THR A 46 -3.37 4.47 0.23
CA THR A 46 -4.66 5.02 -0.20
C THR A 46 -4.49 6.12 -1.24
N HIS A 47 -5.38 6.15 -2.22
CA HIS A 47 -5.60 7.29 -3.10
C HIS A 47 -6.95 7.94 -2.84
N GLU A 48 -7.11 9.21 -3.25
CA GLU A 48 -8.37 9.92 -3.08
C GLU A 48 -9.50 9.46 -4.01
N LYS A 49 -9.17 9.01 -5.24
CA LYS A 49 -10.17 8.88 -6.32
C LYS A 49 -10.19 7.54 -7.03
N ASN A 50 -9.02 6.96 -7.31
CA ASN A 50 -8.89 5.77 -8.14
C ASN A 50 -7.74 4.91 -7.62
N CYS A 51 -7.72 3.65 -8.03
CA CYS A 51 -6.70 2.69 -7.60
C CYS A 51 -5.65 2.43 -8.66
N ALA A 52 -5.46 3.34 -9.63
CA ALA A 52 -4.39 3.21 -10.60
C ALA A 52 -3.10 3.78 -10.01
N PRO A 53 -1.94 3.11 -10.18
CA PRO A 53 -0.67 3.65 -9.73
C PRO A 53 -0.31 4.92 -10.52
N SER A 54 0.14 5.93 -9.79
CA SER A 54 0.75 7.16 -10.31
C SER A 54 2.19 6.90 -10.78
N ILE A 55 2.81 7.90 -11.42
CA ILE A 55 4.22 7.80 -11.82
C ILE A 55 5.13 7.62 -10.59
N HIS A 56 4.85 8.32 -9.49
CA HIS A 56 5.62 8.17 -8.25
C HIS A 56 5.45 6.78 -7.63
N ASP A 57 4.26 6.18 -7.73
CA ASP A 57 4.05 4.80 -7.28
C ASP A 57 4.88 3.83 -8.12
N ILE A 58 4.90 4.02 -9.44
CA ILE A 58 5.67 3.17 -10.35
C ILE A 58 7.17 3.30 -10.07
N GLU A 59 7.67 4.52 -9.83
CA GLU A 59 9.04 4.72 -9.38
C GLU A 59 9.27 3.94 -8.08
N GLY A 60 8.41 4.10 -7.07
CA GLY A 60 8.45 3.34 -5.82
C GLY A 60 8.48 1.83 -6.02
N MET A 61 7.68 1.28 -6.95
CA MET A 61 7.68 -0.14 -7.29
C MET A 61 9.01 -0.61 -7.91
N MET A 62 9.75 0.28 -8.59
CA MET A 62 11.09 -0.04 -9.10
C MET A 62 12.12 -0.14 -7.97
N TRP A 63 12.00 0.71 -6.94
CA TRP A 63 12.86 0.65 -5.75
C TRP A 63 12.49 -0.53 -4.85
N TRP A 64 11.20 -0.85 -4.75
CA TRP A 64 10.64 -1.83 -3.83
C TRP A 64 9.79 -2.84 -4.59
N ASN A 65 10.44 -3.93 -4.99
CA ASN A 65 9.81 -5.03 -5.74
C ASN A 65 8.91 -5.91 -4.85
N PHE A 66 7.88 -5.29 -4.30
CA PHE A 66 6.79 -5.94 -3.59
C PHE A 66 5.50 -5.88 -4.44
N PRO A 67 4.47 -6.66 -4.10
CA PRO A 67 3.09 -6.35 -4.46
C PRO A 67 2.65 -5.03 -3.81
N TRP A 68 1.96 -4.20 -4.58
CA TRP A 68 1.41 -2.91 -4.13
C TRP A 68 -0.11 -2.97 -4.18
N ILE A 69 -0.76 -2.49 -3.13
CA ILE A 69 -2.23 -2.47 -3.02
C ILE A 69 -2.67 -1.03 -2.85
N ILE A 70 -3.51 -0.58 -3.77
CA ILE A 70 -4.02 0.78 -3.78
C ILE A 70 -5.51 0.72 -3.42
N MET A 71 -5.87 1.43 -2.36
CA MET A 71 -7.24 1.57 -1.88
C MET A 71 -7.77 2.96 -2.19
N ALA A 72 -8.99 3.06 -2.69
CA ALA A 72 -9.69 4.33 -2.87
C ALA A 72 -11.17 4.14 -2.53
N PRO A 73 -11.96 5.21 -2.36
CA PRO A 73 -13.37 5.09 -1.98
C PRO A 73 -14.22 4.20 -2.90
N THR A 74 -13.79 4.00 -4.15
CA THR A 74 -14.53 3.26 -5.18
C THR A 74 -13.91 1.91 -5.53
N CYS A 75 -12.71 1.58 -5.04
CA CYS A 75 -11.99 0.38 -5.46
C CYS A 75 -10.89 -0.04 -4.48
N ILE A 76 -10.45 -1.28 -4.63
CA ILE A 76 -9.21 -1.80 -4.05
C ILE A 76 -8.56 -2.66 -5.14
N LYS A 77 -7.31 -2.39 -5.48
CA LYS A 77 -6.60 -3.10 -6.55
C LYS A 77 -5.16 -3.43 -6.16
N GLY A 78 -4.68 -4.59 -6.62
CA GLY A 78 -3.32 -5.05 -6.40
C GLY A 78 -2.49 -4.93 -7.67
N TYR A 79 -1.20 -4.63 -7.52
CA TYR A 79 -0.26 -4.46 -8.62
C TYR A 79 1.09 -5.11 -8.31
N ILE A 80 1.80 -5.51 -9.36
CA ILE A 80 3.21 -5.91 -9.29
C ILE A 80 3.96 -5.34 -10.48
N LEU A 81 5.25 -5.07 -10.30
CA LEU A 81 6.15 -4.69 -11.39
C LEU A 81 6.87 -5.93 -11.93
N ASP A 82 6.46 -6.38 -13.11
CA ASP A 82 7.06 -7.52 -13.81
C ASP A 82 7.10 -7.26 -15.33
N LEU A 83 8.25 -6.75 -15.80
CA LEU A 83 8.44 -6.20 -17.16
C LEU A 83 7.49 -5.04 -17.51
N GLY A 84 6.79 -4.52 -16.51
CA GLY A 84 5.73 -3.52 -16.61
C GLY A 84 4.76 -3.67 -15.44
N VAL A 85 3.89 -2.68 -15.25
CA VAL A 85 2.87 -2.72 -14.19
C VAL A 85 1.77 -3.69 -14.60
N LYS A 86 1.51 -4.69 -13.76
CA LYS A 86 0.44 -5.68 -13.95
C LYS A 86 -0.52 -5.64 -12.78
N GLU A 87 -1.82 -5.59 -13.05
CA GLU A 87 -2.86 -5.79 -12.04
C GLU A 87 -2.88 -7.28 -11.63
N ILE A 88 -2.97 -7.54 -10.32
CA ILE A 88 -3.02 -8.89 -9.75
C ILE A 88 -4.31 -9.08 -8.95
N ASN A 89 -4.79 -10.33 -8.91
CA ASN A 89 -5.96 -10.68 -8.12
C ASN A 89 -5.61 -10.65 -6.63
N ILE A 90 -6.46 -9.98 -5.85
CA ILE A 90 -6.41 -10.02 -4.39
C ILE A 90 -7.28 -11.19 -3.93
N ASN A 91 -6.77 -11.99 -3.00
CA ASN A 91 -7.55 -13.06 -2.39
C ASN A 91 -8.85 -12.47 -1.76
N PRO A 92 -10.03 -13.06 -1.97
CA PRO A 92 -11.29 -12.51 -1.47
C PRO A 92 -11.32 -12.28 0.06
N PHE A 93 -10.75 -13.17 0.86
CA PHE A 93 -10.70 -13.00 2.32
C PHE A 93 -9.83 -11.80 2.71
N PHE A 94 -8.71 -11.64 2.03
CA PHE A 94 -7.83 -10.50 2.25
C PHE A 94 -8.46 -9.19 1.77
N LEU A 95 -9.23 -9.23 0.67
CA LEU A 95 -9.97 -8.08 0.18
C LEU A 95 -11.01 -7.58 1.20
N GLU A 96 -11.74 -8.48 1.89
CA GLU A 96 -12.66 -8.08 2.96
C GLU A 96 -11.93 -7.41 4.13
N MET A 97 -10.78 -7.95 4.55
CA MET A 97 -9.93 -7.33 5.59
C MET A 97 -9.48 -5.91 5.19
N LEU A 98 -9.13 -5.70 3.92
CA LEU A 98 -8.75 -4.38 3.39
C LEU A 98 -9.94 -3.41 3.36
N LYS A 99 -11.16 -3.88 3.05
CA LYS A 99 -12.37 -3.06 3.13
C LYS A 99 -12.64 -2.61 4.57
N ASP A 100 -12.55 -3.53 5.53
CA ASP A 100 -12.71 -3.22 6.95
C ASP A 100 -11.66 -2.21 7.42
N LEU A 101 -10.40 -2.38 6.99
CA LEU A 101 -9.32 -1.44 7.26
C LEU A 101 -9.66 -0.06 6.69
N PHE A 102 -10.10 0.02 5.43
CA PHE A 102 -10.42 1.29 4.77
C PHE A 102 -11.62 2.01 5.41
N MET A 103 -12.66 1.26 5.81
CA MET A 103 -13.82 1.83 6.50
C MET A 103 -13.44 2.51 7.81
N LYS A 104 -12.54 1.91 8.61
CA LYS A 104 -12.01 2.51 9.85
C LYS A 104 -11.23 3.82 9.64
N LEU A 105 -10.86 4.15 8.41
CA LEU A 105 -10.21 5.43 8.09
C LEU A 105 -11.22 6.57 7.89
N SER A 106 -12.47 6.22 7.66
CA SER A 106 -13.56 7.16 7.34
C SER A 106 -14.41 7.53 8.57
N ASP A 107 -14.17 6.85 9.70
CA ASP A 107 -14.76 7.12 11.03
C ASP A 107 -13.86 8.06 11.84
#